data_AF-A0A2S9FRS4-F1
#
_entry.id   AF-A0A2S9FRS4-F1
#
_cell.length_a   1.000
_cell.length_b   1.000
_cell.length_c   1.000
_cell.angle_alpha   90.00
_cell.angle_beta   90.00
_cell.angle_gamma   90.00
#
_symmetry.space_group_name_H-M   'P 1'
#
loop_
_entity.id
_entity.type
_entity.pdbx_description
1 polymer ?
#
loop_
_entity_poly.entity_id
_entity_poly.type
_entity_poly.pdbx_seq_one_letter_code
_entity_poly.pdbx_strand_id
1 'polypeptide(L)'
;NDVEREFTQVFATLFPGGEGRLLLTNPDDMLTTGIEVEARPPDSSDSLLIFLPGGEKSLTAVAMLVAIFRARPSPFYVMDEVEAALDDVNLRRL
;
A
#
# COMPACT_ATOMS: atom_id res chain seq x y z
N ASN A 1 -1.90 13.26 6.49
CA ASN A 1 -1.04 13.51 5.31
C ASN A 1 0.32 12.81 5.40
N ASP A 2 0.85 12.47 6.58
CA ASP A 2 2.14 11.75 6.64
C ASP A 2 2.08 10.34 6.05
N VAL A 3 1.07 9.54 6.43
CA VAL A 3 0.88 8.18 5.89
C VAL A 3 0.70 8.17 4.38
N GLU A 4 -0.06 9.13 3.84
CA GLU A 4 -0.26 9.31 2.38
C GLU A 4 1.07 9.54 1.66
N ARG A 5 1.89 10.46 2.16
CA ARG A 5 3.21 10.74 1.60
C ARG A 5 4.12 9.51 1.66
N GLU A 6 4.15 8.81 2.79
CA GLU A 6 4.97 7.60 2.94
C GLU A 6 4.46 6.47 2.05
N PHE A 7 3.13 6.32 1.89
CA PHE A 7 2.54 5.28 1.05
C PHE A 7 2.97 5.42 -0.40
N THR A 8 2.90 6.63 -0.97
CA THR A 8 3.38 6.86 -2.34
C THR A 8 4.85 6.48 -2.52
N GLN A 9 5.72 6.80 -1.54
CA GLN A 9 7.15 6.48 -1.62
C GLN A 9 7.42 4.97 -1.48
N VAL A 10 6.79 4.32 -0.50
CA VAL A 10 6.93 2.88 -0.25
C VAL A 10 6.37 2.09 -1.44
N PHE A 11 5.19 2.47 -1.94
CA PHE A 11 4.58 1.79 -3.08
C PHE A 11 5.46 1.87 -4.33
N ALA A 12 5.99 3.05 -4.67
CA ALA A 12 6.90 3.21 -5.80
C ALA A 12 8.22 2.43 -5.64
N THR A 13 8.63 2.15 -4.39
CA THR A 13 9.80 1.30 -4.11
C THR A 13 9.50 -0.17 -4.38
N LEU A 14 8.34 -0.66 -3.93
CA LEU A 14 7.90 -2.06 -4.11
C LEU A 14 7.44 -2.35 -5.55
N PHE A 15 6.90 -1.33 -6.23
CA PHE A 15 6.44 -1.38 -7.61
C PHE A 15 7.14 -0.30 -8.45
N PRO A 16 8.39 -0.49 -8.88
CA PRO A 16 9.12 0.52 -9.65
C PRO A 16 8.38 0.90 -10.95
N GLY A 17 8.00 2.17 -11.08
CA GLY A 17 7.19 2.68 -12.20
C GLY A 17 5.68 2.62 -11.99
N GLY A 18 5.23 2.06 -10.86
CA GLY A 18 3.84 2.08 -10.42
C GLY A 18 3.51 3.32 -9.60
N GLU A 19 2.22 3.50 -9.33
CA GLU A 19 1.67 4.63 -8.59
C GLU A 19 0.70 4.16 -7.51
N GLY A 20 0.89 4.65 -6.28
CA GLY A 20 0.02 4.38 -5.14
C GLY A 20 -0.44 5.69 -4.50
N ARG A 21 -1.75 5.80 -4.21
CA ARG A 21 -2.37 6.98 -3.60
C ARG A 21 -3.37 6.59 -2.52
N LEU A 22 -3.51 7.47 -1.52
CA LEU A 22 -4.58 7.40 -0.52
C LEU A 22 -5.51 8.59 -0.72
N LEU A 23 -6.80 8.35 -0.87
CA LEU A 23 -7.80 9.38 -1.11
C LEU A 23 -8.86 9.34 0.01
N LEU A 24 -9.33 10.51 0.43
CA LEU A 24 -10.49 10.61 1.30
C LEU A 24 -11.76 10.50 0.43
N THR A 25 -12.69 9.63 0.82
CA THR A 25 -13.95 9.48 0.06
C THR A 25 -14.86 10.69 0.20
N ASN A 26 -14.72 11.45 1.29
CA ASN A 26 -15.40 12.71 1.54
C ASN A 26 -14.46 13.68 2.30
N PRO A 27 -13.64 14.50 1.62
CA PRO A 27 -12.66 15.37 2.29
C PRO A 27 -13.31 16.51 3.12
N ASP A 28 -14.59 16.81 2.88
CA ASP A 28 -15.30 17.91 3.56
C ASP A 28 -15.93 17.49 4.91
N ASP A 29 -16.01 16.18 5.19
CA ASP A 29 -16.54 15.63 6.45
C ASP A 29 -15.66 14.50 6.98
N MET A 30 -14.69 14.88 7.83
CA MET A 30 -13.72 13.97 8.44
C MET A 30 -14.34 12.89 9.34
N LEU A 31 -15.60 13.03 9.78
CA LEU A 31 -16.24 12.04 10.65
C LEU A 31 -16.86 10.89 9.85
N THR A 32 -17.34 11.17 8.64
CA THR A 32 -18.01 10.19 7.78
C THR A 32 -17.15 9.71 6.61
N THR A 33 -16.00 10.36 6.39
CA THR A 33 -15.05 9.98 5.34
C THR A 33 -14.41 8.61 5.59
N GLY A 34 -14.23 7.86 4.51
CA GLY A 34 -13.38 6.68 4.46
C GLY A 34 -12.04 6.99 3.81
N ILE A 35 -11.21 5.95 3.69
CA ILE A 35 -9.96 6.01 2.94
C ILE A 35 -10.07 5.03 1.78
N GLU A 36 -9.91 5.54 0.57
CA GLU A 36 -9.75 4.75 -0.64
C GLU A 36 -8.26 4.58 -0.93
N VAL A 37 -7.86 3.34 -1.24
CA VAL A 37 -6.50 2.98 -1.58
C VAL A 37 -6.47 2.71 -3.08
N GLU A 38 -5.77 3.55 -3.82
CA GLU A 38 -5.49 3.34 -5.23
C GLU A 38 -4.09 2.76 -5.40
N ALA A 39 -3.99 1.69 -6.17
CA ALA A 39 -2.74 1.01 -6.45
C ALA A 39 -2.69 0.60 -7.92
N ARG A 40 -1.77 1.22 -8.66
CA ARG A 40 -1.52 0.93 -10.06
C ARG A 40 -0.07 0.45 -10.23
N PRO A 41 0.18 -0.87 -10.24
CA PRO A 41 1.46 -1.44 -10.62
C PRO A 41 1.85 -1.06 -12.06
N PRO A 42 3.13 -1.20 -12.47
CA PRO A 42 3.63 -0.71 -13.76
C PRO A 42 2.90 -1.28 -14.98
N ASP A 43 2.45 -2.53 -14.86
CA ASP A 43 1.79 -3.27 -15.93
C ASP A 43 0.26 -3.18 -15.87
N SER A 44 -0.31 -2.51 -14.85
CA SER A 44 -1.76 -2.36 -14.67
C SER A 44 -2.25 -1.01 -15.17
N SER A 45 -3.40 -1.03 -15.87
CA SER A 45 -4.14 0.19 -16.20
C SER A 45 -5.13 0.60 -15.11
N ASP A 46 -5.63 -0.37 -14.34
CA ASP A 46 -6.62 -0.17 -13.27
C ASP A 46 -5.94 0.20 -11.95
N SER A 47 -6.52 1.17 -11.22
CA SER A 47 -6.07 1.60 -9.87
C SER A 47 -6.86 0.95 -8.74
N LEU A 48 -7.99 0.29 -9.05
CA LEU A 48 -8.87 -0.30 -8.04
C LEU A 48 -8.29 -1.61 -7.52
N LEU A 49 -8.14 -1.69 -6.19
CA LEU A 49 -7.58 -2.87 -5.51
C LEU A 49 -8.25 -4.19 -5.90
N ILE A 50 -9.56 -4.20 -6.14
CA ILE A 50 -10.31 -5.43 -6.43
C ILE A 50 -9.81 -6.17 -7.68
N PHE A 51 -9.21 -5.45 -8.63
CA PHE A 51 -8.71 -6.01 -9.89
C PHE A 51 -7.27 -6.50 -9.82
N LEU A 52 -6.55 -6.20 -8.73
CA LEU A 52 -5.18 -6.67 -8.56
C LEU A 52 -5.12 -8.20 -8.32
N PRO A 53 -4.11 -8.90 -8.86
CA PRO A 53 -3.77 -10.26 -8.45
C PRO A 53 -3.55 -10.38 -6.94
N GLY A 54 -3.76 -11.58 -6.38
CA GLY A 54 -3.63 -11.82 -4.95
C GLY A 54 -2.28 -11.38 -4.37
N GLY A 55 -1.17 -11.74 -5.03
CA GLY A 55 0.17 -11.34 -4.59
C GLY A 55 0.37 -9.82 -4.57
N GLU A 56 -0.15 -9.10 -5.56
CA GLU A 56 -0.07 -7.62 -5.63
C GLU A 56 -0.98 -6.94 -4.60
N LYS A 57 -2.17 -7.48 -4.34
CA LYS A 57 -3.03 -7.03 -3.23
C LYS A 57 -2.30 -7.13 -1.90
N SER A 58 -1.68 -8.28 -1.64
CA SER A 58 -0.92 -8.53 -0.41
C SER A 58 0.28 -7.58 -0.30
N LEU A 59 1.05 -7.41 -1.36
CA LEU A 59 2.20 -6.50 -1.36
C LEU A 59 1.77 -5.02 -1.19
N THR A 60 0.62 -4.64 -1.74
CA THR A 60 0.02 -3.32 -1.50
C THR A 60 -0.38 -3.12 -0.04
N ALA A 61 -0.94 -4.15 0.62
CA ALA A 61 -1.25 -4.11 2.05
C ALA A 61 0.03 -3.97 2.90
N VAL A 62 1.10 -4.68 2.54
CA VAL A 62 2.42 -4.52 3.17
C VAL A 62 2.95 -3.10 2.96
N ALA A 63 2.82 -2.53 1.76
CA ALA A 63 3.20 -1.15 1.49
C ALA A 63 2.47 -0.16 2.43
N MET A 64 1.18 -0.39 2.67
CA MET A 64 0.38 0.43 3.60
C MET A 64 0.86 0.30 5.04
N LEU A 65 1.16 -0.92 5.52
CA LEU A 65 1.72 -1.14 6.85
C LEU A 65 3.06 -0.42 7.02
N VAL A 66 3.97 -0.58 6.08
CA VAL A 66 5.29 0.07 6.10
C VAL A 66 5.15 1.60 6.05
N ALA A 67 4.20 2.13 5.29
CA ALA A 67 3.90 3.56 5.25
C ALA A 67 3.44 4.10 6.62
N ILE A 68 2.56 3.36 7.31
CA ILE A 68 2.14 3.68 8.68
C ILE A 68 3.37 3.68 9.61
N PHE A 69 4.23 2.67 9.50
CA PHE A 69 5.42 2.54 10.35
C PHE A 69 6.44 3.65 10.15
N ARG A 70 6.60 4.14 8.91
CA ARG A 70 7.46 5.29 8.60
C ARG A 70 6.86 6.60 9.07
N ALA A 71 5.55 6.77 8.91
CA ALA A 71 4.84 7.97 9.36
C ALA A 71 4.76 8.06 10.89
N ARG A 72 4.71 6.92 11.59
CA ARG A 72 4.63 6.84 13.05
C ARG A 72 5.60 5.78 13.59
N PRO A 73 6.91 6.10 13.69
CA PRO A 73 7.92 5.14 14.10
C PRO A 73 7.70 4.59 15.52
N SER A 74 7.86 3.28 15.65
CA SER A 74 7.95 2.53 16.91
C SER A 74 9.36 1.93 17.05
N PRO A 75 9.88 1.70 18.26
CA PRO A 75 11.17 1.05 18.47
C PRO A 75 11.29 -0.35 17.83
N PHE A 76 10.18 -1.06 17.65
CA PHE A 76 10.13 -2.32 16.92
C PHE A 76 8.71 -2.62 16.42
N TYR A 77 8.63 -3.54 15.46
CA TYR A 77 7.41 -4.13 14.93
C TYR A 77 7.58 -5.65 14.91
N VAL A 78 6.53 -6.39 15.24
CA VAL A 78 6.48 -7.85 15.12
C VAL A 78 5.34 -8.16 14.16
N MET A 79 5.63 -8.96 13.15
CA MET A 79 4.66 -9.40 12.17
C MET A 79 4.83 -10.90 11.99
N ASP A 80 3.71 -11.61 11.77
CA ASP A 80 3.69 -13.04 11.58
C ASP A 80 3.09 -13.35 10.21
N GLU A 81 3.61 -14.38 9.54
CA GLU A 81 3.15 -14.89 8.23
C GLU A 81 3.00 -13.84 7.09
N VAL A 82 3.73 -12.72 7.13
CA VAL A 82 3.61 -11.65 6.11
C VAL A 82 3.92 -12.14 4.70
N GLU A 83 4.77 -13.16 4.61
CA GLU A 83 5.26 -13.78 3.39
C GLU A 83 4.26 -14.76 2.78
N ALA A 84 3.35 -15.33 3.58
CA ALA A 84 2.45 -16.40 3.14
C ALA A 84 1.44 -15.95 2.07
N ALA A 85 1.20 -14.64 1.99
CA ALA A 85 0.30 -14.02 1.03
C ALA A 85 1.04 -13.49 -0.22
N LEU A 86 2.36 -13.60 -0.28
CA LEU A 86 3.21 -13.17 -1.40
C LEU A 86 3.62 -14.36 -2.26
N ASP A 87 3.55 -14.21 -3.57
CA ASP A 87 4.16 -15.15 -4.51
C ASP A 87 5.68 -14.96 -4.61
N ASP A 88 6.39 -15.93 -5.20
CA ASP A 88 7.86 -15.93 -5.33
C ASP A 88 8.41 -14.67 -6.01
N VAL A 89 7.63 -14.04 -6.90
CA VAL A 89 8.03 -12.82 -7.61
C VAL A 89 7.94 -11.62 -6.67
N ASN A 90 6.85 -11.50 -5.92
CA ASN A 90 6.63 -10.41 -5.00
C ASN A 90 7.47 -10.53 -3.71
N LEU A 91 7.87 -11.74 -3.31
CA LEU A 91 8.84 -11.95 -2.23
C LEU A 91 10.18 -11.26 -2.49
N ARG A 92 10.62 -11.16 -3.75
CA ARG A 92 11.89 -10.49 -4.12
C ARG A 92 11.80 -8.95 -4.09
N ARG A 93 10.58 -8.41 -4.02
CA ARG A 93 10.34 -6.96 -3.97
C ARG A 93 10.34 -6.44 -2.54
N LEU A 94 10.14 -7.32 -1.54
CA LEU A 94 10.20 -7.04 -0.11
C LEU A 94 11.65 -6.90 0.38
#